data_AF-X0XX37-F1
#
_entry.id   AF-X0XX37-F1
#
_cell.length_a   1.000
_cell.length_b   1.000
_cell.length_c   1.000
_cell.angle_alpha   90.00
_cell.angle_beta   90.00
_cell.angle_gamma   90.00
#
_symmetry.space_group_name_H-M   'P 1'
#
loop_
_entity.id
_entity.type
_entity.pdbx_description
1 polymer ?
#
loop_
_entity_poly.entity_id
_entity_poly.type
_entity_poly.pdbx_seq_one_letter_code
_entity_poly.pdbx_strand_id
1 'polypeptide(L)'
;MARRYTVIAAAVIIPAAALLALSNIDPDHKFAWGENLGWTNWYDADGGDDGVLVGSTFLSGFIWTENVGWINVGDGSPDDGAHYANVTGMDFGVNVNTNGDLFGLAWGENVGWINFDGGALALPPQPARIRCDGHFEGFVWAENGGWINLSDVARFIVVEIDCNSNGVPDECDISGGTSEDVNGDGIPDECGCPYIYDLDGSCFVDSADLGLFAGCWLCSNGD
;
A
#
# COMPACT_ATOMS: atom_id res chain seq x y z
N MET A 1 -0.84 26.23 60.96
CA MET A 1 -1.31 24.96 60.37
C MET A 1 -1.12 25.03 58.85
N ALA A 2 -0.08 24.40 58.32
CA ALA A 2 0.19 24.38 56.87
C ALA A 2 -0.60 23.22 56.22
N ARG A 3 -1.53 23.54 55.32
CA ARG A 3 -2.36 22.55 54.62
C ARG A 3 -1.55 22.02 53.43
N ARG A 4 -1.09 20.77 53.52
CA ARG A 4 -0.42 20.06 52.42
C ARG A 4 -1.47 19.67 51.38
N TYR A 5 -1.35 20.18 50.16
CA TYR A 5 -2.18 19.76 49.03
C TYR A 5 -1.44 18.63 48.30
N THR A 6 -1.95 17.41 48.40
CA THR A 6 -1.47 16.26 47.63
C THR A 6 -2.09 16.36 46.23
N VAL A 7 -1.29 16.68 45.23
CA VAL A 7 -1.72 16.66 43.82
C VAL A 7 -1.67 15.21 43.34
N ILE A 8 -2.83 14.63 43.06
CA ILE A 8 -2.93 13.30 42.42
C ILE A 8 -2.96 13.57 40.91
N ALA A 9 -1.88 13.23 40.22
CA ALA A 9 -1.83 13.24 38.76
C ALA A 9 -2.62 12.03 38.25
N ALA A 10 -3.81 12.26 37.71
CA ALA A 10 -4.56 11.24 36.99
C ALA A 10 -3.93 11.11 35.59
N ALA A 11 -3.28 9.98 35.31
CA ALA A 11 -2.83 9.64 33.97
C ALA A 11 -4.06 9.34 33.11
N VAL A 12 -4.36 10.22 32.16
CA VAL A 12 -5.37 9.99 31.12
C VAL A 12 -4.75 9.03 30.11
N ILE A 13 -5.19 7.78 30.11
CA ILE A 13 -4.88 6.84 29.02
C ILE A 13 -5.77 7.25 27.85
N ILE A 14 -5.17 7.91 26.87
CA ILE A 14 -5.82 8.17 25.58
C ILE A 14 -5.78 6.83 24.84
N PRO A 15 -6.93 6.23 24.46
CA PRO A 15 -6.90 5.10 23.55
C PRO A 15 -6.26 5.57 22.25
N ALA A 16 -5.28 4.82 21.75
CA ALA A 16 -4.77 5.01 20.41
C ALA A 16 -5.95 4.77 19.46
N ALA A 17 -6.59 5.85 19.00
CA ALA A 17 -7.36 5.76 17.78
C ALA A 17 -6.33 5.38 16.72
N ALA A 18 -6.50 4.22 16.09
CA ALA A 18 -5.81 3.93 14.85
C ALA A 18 -6.07 5.15 13.95
N LEU A 19 -5.01 5.88 13.60
CA LEU A 19 -5.10 6.75 12.44
C LEU A 19 -5.44 5.78 11.30
N LEU A 20 -6.68 5.80 10.82
CA LEU A 20 -6.93 5.24 9.49
C LEU A 20 -6.08 6.11 8.56
N ALA A 21 -5.03 5.49 8.04
CA ALA A 21 -4.16 6.14 7.08
C ALA A 21 -5.00 6.44 5.84
N LEU A 22 -4.76 7.62 5.26
CA LEU A 22 -5.30 7.99 3.97
C LEU A 22 -5.04 6.83 2.98
N SER A 23 -6.07 6.43 2.22
CA SER A 23 -5.95 5.41 1.18
C SER A 23 -4.76 5.71 0.25
N ASN A 24 -4.02 4.67 -0.15
CA ASN A 24 -2.97 4.75 -1.18
C ASN A 24 -3.45 4.23 -2.55
N ILE A 25 -4.76 4.08 -2.74
CA ILE A 25 -5.35 3.88 -4.06
C ILE A 25 -5.31 5.19 -4.84
N ASP A 26 -5.08 5.12 -6.15
CA ASP A 26 -5.18 6.30 -7.02
C ASP A 26 -6.63 6.84 -7.03
N PRO A 27 -6.88 8.11 -6.69
CA PRO A 27 -8.22 8.71 -6.68
C PRO A 27 -8.92 8.70 -8.06
N ASP A 28 -8.16 8.63 -9.15
CA ASP A 28 -8.68 8.57 -10.52
C ASP A 28 -8.93 7.11 -10.98
N HIS A 29 -8.22 6.13 -10.42
CA HIS A 29 -8.34 4.70 -10.72
C HIS A 29 -8.72 3.88 -9.48
N LYS A 30 -9.97 4.05 -9.06
CA LYS A 30 -10.50 3.53 -7.79
C LYS A 30 -11.72 2.61 -7.89
N PHE A 31 -12.19 2.33 -9.11
CA PHE A 31 -13.46 1.64 -9.32
C PHE A 31 -13.30 0.24 -9.92
N ALA A 32 -14.10 -0.70 -9.41
CA ALA A 32 -14.31 -2.02 -10.00
C ALA A 32 -15.81 -2.33 -10.10
N TRP A 33 -16.18 -3.35 -10.88
CA TRP A 33 -17.58 -3.73 -11.12
C TRP A 33 -17.90 -5.10 -10.52
N GLY A 34 -18.99 -5.17 -9.77
CA GLY A 34 -19.59 -6.42 -9.30
C GLY A 34 -20.97 -6.66 -9.91
N GLU A 35 -21.26 -7.89 -10.33
CA GLU A 35 -22.52 -8.25 -11.01
C GLU A 35 -23.78 -7.83 -10.23
N ASN A 36 -23.78 -8.01 -8.90
CA ASN A 36 -24.89 -7.61 -8.02
C ASN A 36 -24.51 -6.54 -6.99
N LEU A 37 -23.24 -6.12 -6.95
CA LEU A 37 -22.78 -5.02 -6.08
C LEU A 37 -22.84 -3.67 -6.80
N GLY A 38 -22.81 -3.70 -8.13
CA GLY A 38 -22.66 -2.51 -8.95
C GLY A 38 -21.23 -1.98 -8.93
N TRP A 39 -21.08 -0.66 -9.04
CA TRP A 39 -19.78 0.01 -8.90
C TRP A 39 -19.29 -0.03 -7.45
N THR A 40 -18.01 -0.36 -7.29
CA THR A 40 -17.29 -0.36 -6.01
C THR A 40 -16.23 0.73 -5.98
N ASN A 41 -16.11 1.51 -4.91
CA ASN A 41 -15.15 2.59 -4.72
C ASN A 41 -14.13 2.25 -3.63
N TRP A 42 -12.85 2.20 -4.00
CA TRP A 42 -11.75 1.75 -3.15
C TRP A 42 -10.94 2.87 -2.50
N TYR A 43 -11.12 4.15 -2.90
CA TYR A 43 -10.28 5.26 -2.43
C TYR A 43 -10.89 6.07 -1.27
N ASP A 44 -12.14 6.50 -1.40
CA ASP A 44 -12.78 7.42 -0.45
C ASP A 44 -14.09 6.85 0.15
N ALA A 45 -14.40 5.57 -0.07
CA ALA A 45 -15.50 4.85 0.61
C ALA A 45 -16.82 5.66 0.82
N ASP A 46 -17.28 6.39 -0.22
CA ASP A 46 -18.41 7.36 -0.21
C ASP A 46 -18.09 8.78 0.28
N GLY A 47 -16.88 9.26 0.00
CA GLY A 47 -16.43 10.61 0.34
C GLY A 47 -15.93 10.77 1.79
N GLY A 48 -15.58 9.67 2.45
CA GLY A 48 -14.83 9.64 3.71
C GLY A 48 -13.32 9.41 3.50
N ASP A 49 -12.59 9.28 4.61
CA ASP A 49 -11.13 9.07 4.63
C ASP A 49 -10.74 7.61 4.95
N ASP A 50 -11.70 6.69 4.87
CA ASP A 50 -11.56 5.29 5.34
C ASP A 50 -11.35 4.28 4.19
N GLY A 51 -10.84 4.74 3.04
CA GLY A 51 -10.61 3.89 1.88
C GLY A 51 -9.58 2.80 2.07
N VAL A 52 -9.33 2.02 1.03
CA VAL A 52 -8.40 0.89 1.06
C VAL A 52 -6.97 1.41 1.15
N LEU A 53 -6.25 0.93 2.15
CA LEU A 53 -4.80 1.01 2.22
C LEU A 53 -4.23 -0.36 1.86
N VAL A 54 -3.39 -0.39 0.83
CA VAL A 54 -2.64 -1.57 0.43
C VAL A 54 -1.27 -1.53 1.11
N GLY A 55 -1.09 -2.40 2.09
CA GLY A 55 0.22 -2.68 2.67
C GLY A 55 0.97 -3.77 1.91
N SER A 56 2.20 -4.03 2.35
CA SER A 56 3.07 -5.05 1.75
C SER A 56 2.59 -6.49 1.92
N THR A 57 1.73 -6.74 2.91
CA THR A 57 1.29 -8.09 3.30
C THR A 57 -0.21 -8.24 3.47
N PHE A 58 -0.93 -7.13 3.61
CA PHE A 58 -2.37 -7.12 3.80
C PHE A 58 -2.99 -5.78 3.38
N LEU A 59 -4.30 -5.77 3.21
CA LEU A 59 -5.10 -4.58 2.97
C LEU A 59 -5.85 -4.19 4.24
N SER A 60 -6.21 -2.92 4.35
CA SER A 60 -7.08 -2.41 5.42
C SER A 60 -8.01 -1.33 4.92
N GLY A 61 -9.07 -1.05 5.67
CA GLY A 61 -10.03 0.00 5.33
C GLY A 61 -11.29 -0.53 4.66
N PHE A 62 -11.97 0.34 3.92
CA PHE A 62 -13.31 0.07 3.41
C PHE A 62 -13.44 0.34 1.91
N ILE A 63 -14.26 -0.49 1.27
CA ILE A 63 -14.74 -0.30 -0.09
C ILE A 63 -16.22 0.05 0.00
N TRP A 64 -16.64 1.12 -0.65
CA TRP A 64 -18.07 1.42 -0.78
C TRP A 64 -18.65 0.81 -2.04
N THR A 65 -19.91 0.40 -2.01
CA THR A 65 -20.62 -0.15 -3.18
C THR A 65 -22.03 0.43 -3.29
N GLU A 66 -22.50 0.65 -4.52
CA GLU A 66 -23.80 1.30 -4.76
C GLU A 66 -25.01 0.48 -4.28
N ASN A 67 -24.92 -0.86 -4.35
CA ASN A 67 -26.08 -1.74 -4.09
C ASN A 67 -25.99 -2.49 -2.76
N VAL A 68 -24.80 -2.61 -2.15
CA VAL A 68 -24.60 -3.39 -0.90
C VAL A 68 -23.93 -2.60 0.23
N GLY A 69 -23.55 -1.33 0.02
CA GLY A 69 -22.92 -0.49 1.03
C GLY A 69 -21.45 -0.83 1.25
N TRP A 70 -20.98 -0.74 2.50
CA TRP A 70 -19.57 -0.88 2.83
C TRP A 70 -19.12 -2.34 2.94
N ILE A 71 -17.91 -2.58 2.45
CA ILE A 71 -17.15 -3.82 2.58
C ILE A 71 -15.87 -3.48 3.37
N ASN A 72 -15.65 -4.17 4.47
CA ASN A 72 -14.41 -4.12 5.24
C ASN A 72 -13.41 -5.13 4.67
N VAL A 73 -12.24 -4.65 4.24
CA VAL A 73 -11.14 -5.50 3.74
C VAL A 73 -10.11 -5.86 4.81
N GLY A 74 -10.27 -5.35 6.03
CA GLY A 74 -9.39 -5.60 7.17
C GLY A 74 -9.29 -4.37 8.07
N ASP A 75 -9.03 -4.59 9.35
CA ASP A 75 -8.90 -3.52 10.35
C ASP A 75 -7.48 -2.92 10.46
N GLY A 76 -6.55 -3.43 9.66
CA GLY A 76 -5.14 -3.05 9.65
C GLY A 76 -4.32 -3.60 10.82
N SER A 77 -4.90 -4.51 11.60
CA SER A 77 -4.29 -5.07 12.81
C SER A 77 -4.40 -6.60 12.85
N PRO A 78 -3.85 -7.33 11.86
CA PRO A 78 -3.86 -8.79 11.89
C PRO A 78 -3.21 -9.32 13.18
N ASP A 79 -3.77 -10.39 13.76
CA ASP A 79 -3.34 -10.92 15.08
C ASP A 79 -1.85 -11.33 15.12
N ASP A 80 -1.31 -11.76 13.98
CA ASP A 80 0.10 -12.14 13.83
C ASP A 80 1.00 -10.97 13.36
N GLY A 81 0.41 -9.82 13.04
CA GLY A 81 1.08 -8.61 12.57
C GLY A 81 1.49 -8.61 11.08
N ALA A 82 1.15 -9.65 10.31
CA ALA A 82 1.53 -9.78 8.90
C ALA A 82 0.38 -10.26 7.99
N HIS A 83 -0.49 -11.15 8.44
CA HIS A 83 -1.61 -11.65 7.65
C HIS A 83 -2.80 -11.97 8.54
N TYR A 84 -4.01 -11.64 8.10
CA TYR A 84 -5.23 -12.05 8.79
C TYR A 84 -5.35 -13.58 8.74
N ALA A 85 -5.62 -14.20 9.89
CA ALA A 85 -5.74 -15.64 10.03
C ALA A 85 -6.95 -16.20 9.27
N ASN A 86 -8.04 -15.43 9.13
CA ASN A 86 -9.25 -15.80 8.40
C ASN A 86 -9.90 -17.13 8.89
N VAL A 87 -9.82 -17.41 10.21
CA VAL A 87 -10.33 -18.67 10.79
C VAL A 87 -11.66 -18.51 11.55
N THR A 88 -11.78 -17.50 12.42
CA THR A 88 -12.90 -17.39 13.37
C THR A 88 -13.76 -16.14 13.20
N GLY A 89 -13.56 -15.38 12.11
CA GLY A 89 -14.27 -14.13 11.83
C GLY A 89 -13.97 -12.98 12.80
N MET A 90 -13.05 -13.18 13.75
CA MET A 90 -12.53 -12.12 14.63
C MET A 90 -11.31 -11.44 14.02
N ASP A 91 -10.47 -12.24 13.35
CA ASP A 91 -9.29 -11.81 12.61
C ASP A 91 -9.50 -12.20 11.15
N PHE A 92 -9.98 -11.24 10.37
CA PHE A 92 -10.31 -11.43 8.95
C PHE A 92 -9.88 -10.21 8.15
N GLY A 93 -9.54 -10.47 6.89
CA GLY A 93 -9.18 -9.45 5.94
C GLY A 93 -8.47 -10.03 4.73
N VAL A 94 -8.12 -9.15 3.82
CA VAL A 94 -7.48 -9.47 2.55
C VAL A 94 -5.97 -9.39 2.72
N ASN A 95 -5.30 -10.48 2.37
CA ASN A 95 -3.87 -10.64 2.46
C ASN A 95 -3.23 -10.56 1.07
N VAL A 96 -1.96 -10.17 1.02
CA VAL A 96 -1.13 -10.04 -0.19
C VAL A 96 0.05 -11.01 -0.11
N ASN A 97 0.16 -11.93 -1.06
CA ASN A 97 1.34 -12.80 -1.17
C ASN A 97 2.53 -12.05 -1.77
N THR A 98 3.74 -12.60 -1.59
CA THR A 98 4.98 -12.01 -2.15
C THR A 98 5.02 -11.93 -3.67
N ASN A 99 4.15 -12.65 -4.37
CA ASN A 99 4.01 -12.60 -5.82
C ASN A 99 2.90 -11.64 -6.29
N GLY A 100 2.29 -10.90 -5.34
CA GLY A 100 1.18 -9.98 -5.57
C GLY A 100 -0.20 -10.64 -5.52
N ASP A 101 -0.32 -11.98 -5.43
CA ASP A 101 -1.63 -12.62 -5.38
C ASP A 101 -2.39 -12.30 -4.08
N LEU A 102 -3.65 -11.90 -4.21
CA LEU A 102 -4.54 -11.58 -3.11
C LEU A 102 -5.29 -12.82 -2.65
N PHE A 103 -5.45 -12.96 -1.34
CA PHE A 103 -6.15 -14.08 -0.72
C PHE A 103 -6.84 -13.67 0.57
N GLY A 104 -7.69 -14.54 1.11
CA GLY A 104 -8.43 -14.28 2.34
C GLY A 104 -9.83 -13.72 2.10
N LEU A 105 -10.37 -13.06 3.12
CA LEU A 105 -11.80 -12.76 3.20
C LEU A 105 -12.05 -11.28 3.52
N ALA A 106 -12.95 -10.65 2.78
CA ALA A 106 -13.55 -9.37 3.14
C ALA A 106 -14.99 -9.57 3.59
N TRP A 107 -15.52 -8.63 4.37
CA TRP A 107 -16.88 -8.72 4.93
C TRP A 107 -17.69 -7.47 4.61
N GLY A 108 -18.91 -7.64 4.09
CA GLY A 108 -19.88 -6.54 4.00
C GLY A 108 -21.22 -6.95 4.59
N GLU A 109 -21.86 -6.02 5.32
CA GLU A 109 -23.07 -6.32 6.09
C GLU A 109 -24.25 -6.79 5.23
N ASN A 110 -24.35 -6.30 3.98
CA ASN A 110 -25.45 -6.64 3.07
C ASN A 110 -25.05 -7.65 1.97
N VAL A 111 -23.78 -8.04 1.88
CA VAL A 111 -23.25 -8.96 0.85
C VAL A 111 -22.67 -10.24 1.43
N GLY A 112 -22.32 -10.24 2.71
CA GLY A 112 -21.70 -11.36 3.41
C GLY A 112 -20.20 -11.45 3.13
N TRP A 113 -19.67 -12.66 3.16
CA TRP A 113 -18.27 -12.93 2.91
C TRP A 113 -17.92 -12.79 1.42
N ILE A 114 -16.78 -12.16 1.17
CA ILE A 114 -16.17 -12.01 -0.14
C ILE A 114 -14.82 -12.71 -0.09
N ASN A 115 -14.65 -13.68 -0.98
CA ASN A 115 -13.47 -14.51 -1.05
C ASN A 115 -12.54 -14.04 -2.17
N PHE A 116 -11.34 -13.60 -1.79
CA PHE A 116 -10.30 -13.14 -2.71
C PHE A 116 -9.56 -14.29 -3.39
N ASP A 117 -9.60 -15.51 -2.83
CA ASP A 117 -9.15 -16.73 -3.50
C ASP A 117 -10.13 -17.21 -4.59
N GLY A 118 -11.34 -16.64 -4.66
CA GLY A 118 -12.42 -17.11 -5.51
C GLY A 118 -12.03 -17.22 -7.00
N GLY A 119 -11.30 -16.23 -7.52
CA GLY A 119 -10.83 -16.24 -8.91
C GLY A 119 -9.79 -17.31 -9.20
N ALA A 120 -8.96 -17.69 -8.21
CA ALA A 120 -7.98 -18.78 -8.37
C ALA A 120 -8.69 -20.13 -8.54
N LEU A 121 -9.91 -20.25 -8.02
CA LEU A 121 -10.76 -21.44 -8.09
C LEU A 121 -11.68 -21.45 -9.32
N ALA A 122 -11.72 -20.36 -10.10
CA ALA A 122 -12.47 -20.27 -11.34
C ALA A 122 -11.85 -21.13 -12.46
N LEU A 123 -12.62 -21.39 -13.53
CA LEU A 123 -12.16 -22.14 -14.70
C LEU A 123 -12.40 -21.32 -15.99
N PRO A 124 -11.36 -20.81 -16.65
CA PRO A 124 -9.94 -20.90 -16.27
C PRO A 124 -9.61 -20.10 -14.99
N PRO A 125 -8.52 -20.44 -14.26
CA PRO A 125 -8.11 -19.70 -13.07
C PRO A 125 -7.77 -18.24 -13.40
N GLN A 126 -8.37 -17.32 -12.65
CA GLN A 126 -8.15 -15.88 -12.75
C GLN A 126 -7.99 -15.29 -11.33
N PRO A 127 -6.89 -15.61 -10.63
CA PRO A 127 -6.67 -15.17 -9.25
C PRO A 127 -6.65 -13.65 -9.14
N ALA A 128 -7.22 -13.14 -8.05
CA ALA A 128 -7.08 -11.74 -7.70
C ALA A 128 -5.62 -11.46 -7.34
N ARG A 129 -5.03 -10.39 -7.86
CA ARG A 129 -3.63 -10.03 -7.60
C ARG A 129 -3.35 -8.56 -7.85
N ILE A 130 -2.31 -8.05 -7.22
CA ILE A 130 -1.72 -6.75 -7.50
C ILE A 130 -0.47 -6.99 -8.33
N ARG A 131 -0.39 -6.31 -9.47
CA ARG A 131 0.73 -6.39 -10.39
C ARG A 131 1.84 -5.44 -9.98
N CYS A 132 3.00 -5.67 -10.58
CA CYS A 132 4.17 -4.83 -10.42
C CYS A 132 3.93 -3.37 -10.82
N ASP A 133 2.94 -3.09 -11.68
CA ASP A 133 2.52 -1.74 -12.05
C ASP A 133 1.41 -1.18 -11.13
N GLY A 134 1.21 -1.77 -9.96
CA GLY A 134 0.17 -1.37 -9.01
C GLY A 134 -1.26 -1.80 -9.40
N HIS A 135 -1.48 -2.39 -10.59
CA HIS A 135 -2.82 -2.75 -11.05
C HIS A 135 -3.38 -3.96 -10.33
N PHE A 136 -4.65 -3.87 -9.94
CA PHE A 136 -5.40 -5.05 -9.56
C PHE A 136 -5.85 -5.82 -10.80
N GLU A 137 -5.71 -7.15 -10.74
CA GLU A 137 -6.21 -8.07 -11.73
C GLU A 137 -6.99 -9.21 -11.08
N GLY A 138 -7.75 -9.94 -11.88
CA GLY A 138 -8.45 -11.16 -11.51
C GLY A 138 -9.89 -10.92 -11.11
N PHE A 139 -10.44 -11.93 -10.45
CA PHE A 139 -11.82 -11.95 -9.99
C PHE A 139 -11.88 -12.34 -8.53
N VAL A 140 -12.80 -11.73 -7.81
CA VAL A 140 -13.15 -12.12 -6.45
C VAL A 140 -14.63 -12.51 -6.41
N TRP A 141 -15.00 -13.38 -5.48
CA TRP A 141 -16.34 -13.93 -5.42
C TRP A 141 -17.02 -13.58 -4.11
N ALA A 142 -18.22 -13.02 -4.21
CA ALA A 142 -19.05 -12.63 -3.07
C ALA A 142 -20.28 -13.54 -2.98
N GLU A 143 -20.56 -14.09 -1.79
CA GLU A 143 -21.65 -15.06 -1.59
C GLU A 143 -23.02 -14.53 -2.03
N ASN A 144 -23.36 -13.28 -1.65
CA ASN A 144 -24.62 -12.63 -2.04
C ASN A 144 -24.40 -11.50 -3.06
N GLY A 145 -23.22 -11.45 -3.68
CA GLY A 145 -22.82 -10.40 -4.62
C GLY A 145 -22.44 -10.91 -6.01
N GLY A 146 -22.09 -12.20 -6.15
CA GLY A 146 -21.58 -12.76 -7.40
C GLY A 146 -20.13 -12.37 -7.65
N TRP A 147 -19.73 -12.35 -8.92
CA TRP A 147 -18.36 -12.02 -9.30
C TRP A 147 -18.11 -10.51 -9.29
N ILE A 148 -16.95 -10.13 -8.75
CA ILE A 148 -16.39 -8.79 -8.85
C ILE A 148 -15.18 -8.89 -9.77
N ASN A 149 -15.20 -8.10 -10.84
CA ASN A 149 -14.13 -8.03 -11.83
C ASN A 149 -13.15 -6.93 -11.45
N LEU A 150 -11.90 -7.30 -11.20
CA LEU A 150 -10.79 -6.36 -10.94
C LEU A 150 -9.98 -6.05 -12.21
N SER A 151 -10.11 -6.88 -13.25
CA SER A 151 -9.38 -6.79 -14.53
C SER A 151 -10.13 -6.06 -15.64
N ASP A 152 -11.08 -5.17 -15.32
CA ASP A 152 -11.78 -4.43 -16.37
C ASP A 152 -10.85 -3.42 -17.07
N VAL A 153 -10.98 -3.33 -18.40
CA VAL A 153 -10.11 -2.50 -19.24
C VAL A 153 -10.44 -1.01 -19.21
N ALA A 154 -11.64 -0.65 -18.73
CA ALA A 154 -12.15 0.72 -18.72
C ALA A 154 -12.24 1.30 -17.31
N ARG A 155 -12.41 0.48 -16.28
CA ARG A 155 -12.43 0.90 -14.87
C ARG A 155 -11.72 -0.14 -14.00
N PHE A 156 -10.53 0.22 -13.52
CA PHE A 156 -9.67 -0.64 -12.73
C PHE A 156 -9.18 0.11 -11.47
N ILE A 157 -8.51 -0.65 -10.60
CA ILE A 157 -7.93 -0.16 -9.35
C ILE A 157 -6.41 -0.19 -9.47
N VAL A 158 -5.74 0.86 -9.02
CA VAL A 158 -4.28 0.94 -8.94
C VAL A 158 -3.84 1.43 -7.56
N VAL A 159 -2.76 0.83 -7.06
CA VAL A 159 -2.06 1.27 -5.85
C VAL A 159 -0.94 2.23 -6.22
N GLU A 160 -0.81 3.30 -5.48
CA GLU A 160 0.39 4.14 -5.43
C GLU A 160 1.43 3.47 -4.50
N ILE A 161 2.54 2.92 -5.01
CA ILE A 161 3.73 2.60 -4.18
C ILE A 161 4.90 3.33 -4.78
N ASP A 162 5.47 4.28 -4.04
CA ASP A 162 5.81 5.44 -4.81
C ASP A 162 6.57 6.56 -4.14
N CYS A 163 7.88 6.56 -4.27
CA CYS A 163 8.63 7.74 -3.83
C CYS A 163 8.34 8.96 -4.73
N ASN A 164 8.11 8.72 -6.03
CA ASN A 164 7.78 9.73 -7.03
C ASN A 164 6.27 9.88 -7.24
N SER A 165 5.44 9.09 -6.55
CA SER A 165 3.98 9.16 -6.67
C SER A 165 3.44 8.85 -8.11
N ASN A 166 4.13 7.96 -8.86
CA ASN A 166 3.87 7.31 -10.15
C ASN A 166 2.96 6.03 -10.29
N GLY A 167 2.23 5.53 -9.29
CA GLY A 167 1.42 4.31 -9.25
C GLY A 167 2.16 2.97 -9.22
N VAL A 168 3.50 2.95 -9.23
CA VAL A 168 4.28 1.73 -9.51
C VAL A 168 5.30 1.55 -8.40
N PRO A 169 5.22 0.46 -7.63
CA PRO A 169 6.21 0.18 -6.61
C PRO A 169 7.63 0.45 -7.09
N ASP A 170 8.34 1.36 -6.43
CA ASP A 170 9.73 1.75 -6.72
C ASP A 170 10.60 0.55 -7.17
N GLU A 171 10.42 -0.61 -6.53
CA GLU A 171 11.09 -1.88 -6.84
C GLU A 171 10.76 -2.48 -8.23
N CYS A 172 9.53 -2.33 -8.71
CA CYS A 172 9.10 -2.66 -10.07
C CYS A 172 9.65 -1.66 -11.09
N ASP A 173 9.88 -0.43 -10.66
CA ASP A 173 10.48 0.64 -11.43
C ASP A 173 11.97 0.39 -11.70
N ILE A 174 12.71 -0.06 -10.68
CA ILE A 174 14.14 -0.36 -10.77
C ILE A 174 14.39 -1.69 -11.48
N SER A 175 13.62 -2.73 -11.14
CA SER A 175 13.75 -4.05 -11.80
C SER A 175 13.27 -4.04 -13.26
N GLY A 176 12.35 -3.14 -13.61
CA GLY A 176 11.91 -2.86 -14.97
C GLY A 176 12.84 -1.93 -15.76
N GLY A 177 13.70 -1.18 -15.06
CA GLY A 177 14.66 -0.24 -15.64
C GLY A 177 14.05 1.10 -16.09
N THR A 178 12.89 1.47 -15.55
CA THR A 178 12.21 2.76 -15.77
C THR A 178 12.73 3.84 -14.85
N SER A 179 13.17 3.45 -13.67
CA SER A 179 13.91 4.31 -12.76
C SER A 179 15.36 3.88 -12.74
N GLU A 180 16.26 4.86 -12.90
CA GLU A 180 17.67 4.61 -12.72
C GLU A 180 17.94 4.43 -11.23
N ASP A 181 18.83 3.49 -10.95
CA ASP A 181 19.37 3.23 -9.63
C ASP A 181 20.88 3.06 -9.81
N VAL A 182 21.50 4.16 -10.27
CA VAL A 182 22.91 4.20 -10.65
C VAL A 182 23.78 3.84 -9.45
N ASN A 183 23.37 4.24 -8.25
CA ASN A 183 24.07 3.94 -7.00
C ASN A 183 23.70 2.54 -6.42
N GLY A 184 22.58 1.93 -6.85
CA GLY A 184 22.12 0.59 -6.49
C GLY A 184 21.40 0.49 -5.14
N ASP A 185 20.76 1.54 -4.67
CA ASP A 185 20.14 1.64 -3.34
C ASP A 185 18.66 1.22 -3.26
N GLY A 186 18.02 0.91 -4.39
CA GLY A 186 16.64 0.41 -4.43
C GLY A 186 15.55 1.49 -4.36
N ILE A 187 15.93 2.77 -4.47
CA ILE A 187 15.02 3.91 -4.66
C ILE A 187 15.37 4.56 -6.01
N PRO A 188 14.37 4.93 -6.84
CA PRO A 188 14.62 5.73 -8.02
C PRO A 188 15.53 6.93 -7.72
N ASP A 189 16.61 7.09 -8.47
CA ASP A 189 17.59 8.18 -8.30
C ASP A 189 16.96 9.58 -8.31
N GLU A 190 15.78 9.72 -8.94
CA GLU A 190 14.99 10.95 -8.95
C GLU A 190 14.27 11.27 -7.62
N CYS A 191 14.10 10.26 -6.77
CA CYS A 191 13.63 10.38 -5.39
C CYS A 191 14.77 10.36 -4.36
N GLY A 192 16.00 10.08 -4.80
CA GLY A 192 17.21 9.90 -3.99
C GLY A 192 18.39 10.74 -4.50
N CYS A 193 19.62 10.33 -4.21
CA CYS A 193 20.82 11.00 -4.72
C CYS A 193 21.70 10.05 -5.54
N PRO A 194 21.83 10.27 -6.86
CA PRO A 194 22.45 9.30 -7.78
C PRO A 194 23.97 9.19 -7.70
N TYR A 195 24.64 10.18 -7.10
CA TYR A 195 26.07 10.40 -7.32
C TYR A 195 26.96 9.66 -6.30
N ILE A 196 27.59 8.56 -6.72
CA ILE A 196 28.56 7.78 -5.92
C ILE A 196 29.90 8.50 -5.67
N TYR A 197 30.13 9.65 -6.29
CA TYR A 197 31.36 10.45 -6.19
C TYR A 197 31.12 11.86 -5.63
N ASP A 198 29.95 12.11 -5.07
CA ASP A 198 29.72 13.24 -4.18
C ASP A 198 30.43 12.94 -2.85
N LEU A 199 31.52 13.67 -2.55
CA LEU A 199 32.37 13.42 -1.39
C LEU A 199 31.97 14.25 -0.16
N ASP A 200 31.05 15.21 -0.32
CA ASP A 200 30.59 16.09 0.76
C ASP A 200 29.10 15.98 1.13
N GLY A 201 28.34 15.18 0.37
CA GLY A 201 26.95 14.79 0.68
C GLY A 201 25.92 15.86 0.33
N SER A 202 26.21 16.68 -0.68
CA SER A 202 25.34 17.78 -1.13
C SER A 202 24.41 17.42 -2.30
N CYS A 203 24.51 16.19 -2.81
CA CYS A 203 23.81 15.64 -3.98
C CYS A 203 24.14 16.32 -5.31
N PHE A 204 25.34 16.89 -5.42
CA PHE A 204 25.91 17.37 -6.66
C PHE A 204 27.36 16.93 -6.78
N VAL A 205 27.88 16.89 -8.01
CA VAL A 205 29.32 16.73 -8.26
C VAL A 205 29.85 18.05 -8.83
N ASP A 206 30.58 18.82 -8.01
CA ASP A 206 31.06 20.16 -8.37
C ASP A 206 32.52 20.47 -7.92
N SER A 207 32.86 21.76 -7.84
CA SER A 207 34.20 22.22 -7.43
C SER A 207 34.60 21.86 -6.00
N ALA A 208 33.65 21.62 -5.10
CA ALA A 208 33.89 21.19 -3.73
C ALA A 208 34.48 19.77 -3.71
N ASP A 209 33.93 18.86 -4.51
CA ASP A 209 34.43 17.50 -4.68
C ASP A 209 35.84 17.48 -5.30
N LEU A 210 36.08 18.33 -6.30
CA LEU A 210 37.40 18.44 -6.94
C LEU A 210 38.48 18.95 -5.96
N GLY A 211 38.11 19.82 -5.01
CA GLY A 211 38.99 20.30 -3.96
C GLY A 211 39.41 19.20 -2.98
N LEU A 212 38.46 18.33 -2.61
CA LEU A 212 38.71 17.14 -1.77
C LEU A 212 39.59 16.11 -2.49
N PHE A 213 39.39 15.90 -3.80
CA PHE A 213 40.21 15.01 -4.63
C PHE A 213 41.64 15.54 -4.86
N ALA A 214 41.81 16.82 -5.23
CA ALA A 214 43.12 17.43 -5.50
C ALA A 214 43.98 17.57 -4.23
N GLY A 215 43.34 17.80 -3.08
CA GLY A 215 44.00 17.75 -1.77
C GLY A 215 44.65 16.39 -1.49
N CYS A 216 44.04 15.29 -1.96
CA CYS A 216 44.58 13.93 -1.88
C CYS A 216 45.59 13.58 -2.99
N TRP A 217 45.49 14.14 -4.20
CA TRP A 217 46.40 13.82 -5.32
C TRP A 217 47.75 14.59 -5.24
N LEU A 218 47.75 15.85 -4.82
CA LEU A 218 48.97 16.68 -4.73
C LEU A 218 49.88 16.33 -3.55
N CYS A 219 49.36 15.70 -2.50
CA CYS A 219 50.22 15.10 -1.47
C CYS A 219 50.90 13.79 -1.93
N SER A 220 50.57 13.28 -3.13
CA SER A 220 51.13 12.05 -3.70
C SER A 220 52.09 12.23 -4.90
N ASN A 221 52.09 13.37 -5.62
CA ASN A 221 52.91 13.60 -6.83
C ASN A 221 53.76 14.90 -6.80
N GLY A 222 54.19 15.37 -5.63
CA GLY A 222 55.08 16.53 -5.54
C GLY A 222 56.48 16.25 -6.09
N ASP A 223 56.78 16.74 -7.29
CA ASP A 223 58.09 17.23 -7.78
C ASP A 223 57.90 18.08 -9.07
#